data_AF-A0AAD5M493-F1
#
_entry.id   AF-A0AAD5M493-F1
#
_cell.length_a   1.000
_cell.length_b   1.000
_cell.length_c   1.000
_cell.angle_alpha   90.00
_cell.angle_beta   90.00
_cell.angle_gamma   90.00
#
_symmetry.space_group_name_H-M   'P 1'
#
loop_
_entity.id
_entity.type
_entity.pdbx_description
1 polymer ?
#
loop_
_entity_poly.entity_id
_entity_poly.type
_entity_poly.pdbx_seq_one_letter_code
_entity_poly.pdbx_strand_id
1 'polypeptide(L)'
;MDEEVYCLDGENLTFVLDEGEHNIDIQRHLVTGTCGVVPFCQKETVVTMSGFRWNLEDAKMAFGGVISTSNFIEEDVLRVKTSAPLIFTMELRPNAVS
;
A
#
# COMPACT_ATOMS: atom_id res chain seq x y z
N MET A 1 -2.32 -19.21 -1.67
CA MET A 1 -3.60 -18.93 -1.01
C MET A 1 -4.39 -18.26 -2.10
N ASP A 2 -5.42 -18.91 -2.64
CA ASP A 2 -5.95 -18.58 -3.98
C ASP A 2 -7.09 -17.55 -3.96
N GLU A 3 -7.34 -16.90 -2.83
CA GLU A 3 -8.37 -15.88 -2.69
C GLU A 3 -7.78 -14.58 -2.17
N GLU A 4 -8.08 -13.50 -2.88
CA GLU A 4 -7.72 -12.14 -2.49
C GLU A 4 -8.66 -11.67 -1.38
N VAL A 5 -8.10 -11.23 -0.25
CA VAL A 5 -8.86 -10.76 0.91
C VAL A 5 -8.72 -9.25 1.02
N TYR A 6 -9.86 -8.58 1.05
CA TYR A 6 -9.96 -7.14 1.24
C TYR A 6 -10.69 -6.85 2.56
N CYS A 7 -10.14 -5.96 3.37
CA CYS A 7 -10.78 -5.40 4.55
C CYS A 7 -11.28 -3.99 4.22
N LEU A 8 -12.59 -3.77 4.37
CA LEU A 8 -13.21 -2.46 4.25
C LEU A 8 -13.78 -2.08 5.62
N ASP A 9 -13.24 -1.03 6.23
CA ASP A 9 -13.73 -0.48 7.49
C ASP A 9 -13.75 1.05 7.46
N GLY A 10 -14.93 1.62 7.70
CA GLY A 10 -15.19 3.04 7.47
C GLY A 10 -14.80 3.49 6.07
N GLU A 11 -13.86 4.43 5.98
CA GLU A 11 -13.32 4.98 4.74
C GLU A 11 -11.97 4.33 4.36
N ASN A 12 -11.60 3.19 4.93
CA ASN A 12 -10.30 2.55 4.66
C ASN A 12 -10.47 1.21 3.93
N LEU A 13 -9.75 1.05 2.83
CA LEU A 13 -9.57 -0.23 2.15
C LEU A 13 -8.15 -0.74 2.40
N THR A 14 -8.04 -1.95 2.93
CA THR A 14 -6.78 -2.58 3.30
C THR A 14 -6.70 -3.99 2.74
N PHE A 15 -5.56 -4.37 2.18
CA PHE A 15 -5.30 -5.72 1.68
C PHE A 15 -3.81 -6.06 1.74
N VAL A 16 -3.49 -7.34 1.52
CA VAL A 16 -2.12 -7.85 1.53
C VAL A 16 -1.53 -7.81 0.13
N LEU A 17 -0.31 -7.30 0.02
CA LEU A 17 0.57 -7.49 -1.13
C LEU A 17 1.54 -8.60 -0.77
N ASP A 18 1.51 -9.73 -1.48
CA ASP A 18 2.45 -10.83 -1.25
C ASP A 18 3.88 -10.46 -1.69
N GLU A 19 4.85 -11.35 -1.44
CA GLU A 19 6.22 -11.18 -1.96
C GLU A 19 6.22 -11.16 -3.50
N GLY A 20 6.85 -10.14 -4.10
CA GLY A 20 6.88 -9.98 -5.56
C GLY A 20 6.75 -8.53 -6.03
N GLU A 21 6.24 -8.36 -7.25
CA GLU A 21 6.00 -7.07 -7.90
C GLU A 21 4.51 -6.89 -8.19
N HIS A 22 3.96 -5.75 -7.78
CA HIS A 22 2.54 -5.44 -7.87
C HIS A 22 2.33 -4.12 -8.61
N ASN A 23 1.28 -4.08 -9.44
CA ASN A 23 0.71 -2.85 -9.98
C ASN A 23 -0.69 -2.69 -9.38
N ILE A 24 -0.98 -1.52 -8.83
CA ILE A 24 -2.29 -1.20 -8.24
C ILE A 24 -2.88 -0.06 -9.05
N ASP A 25 -3.92 -0.36 -9.83
CA ASP A 25 -4.66 0.64 -10.60
C ASP A 25 -5.60 1.43 -9.69
N ILE A 26 -5.39 2.74 -9.60
CA ILE A 26 -6.13 3.63 -8.71
C ILE A 26 -7.09 4.52 -9.52
N GLN A 27 -8.37 4.40 -9.20
CA GLN A 27 -9.36 5.38 -9.61
C GLN A 27 -9.28 6.61 -8.69
N ARG A 28 -8.43 7.59 -9.04
CA ARG A 28 -8.12 8.76 -8.17
C ARG A 28 -9.33 9.58 -7.70
N HIS A 29 -10.47 9.50 -8.39
CA HIS A 29 -11.70 10.17 -7.99
C HIS A 29 -12.42 9.49 -6.81
N LEU A 30 -12.08 8.24 -6.49
CA LEU A 30 -12.64 7.46 -5.37
C LEU A 30 -11.81 7.55 -4.09
N VAL A 31 -10.56 8.00 -4.15
CA VAL A 31 -9.64 8.07 -3.00
C VAL A 31 -9.38 9.51 -2.57
N THR A 32 -9.08 9.73 -1.30
CA THR A 32 -8.61 11.03 -0.81
C THR A 32 -7.16 11.30 -1.22
N GLY A 33 -6.40 10.21 -1.44
CA GLY A 33 -4.99 10.18 -1.76
C GLY A 33 -4.13 9.68 -0.60
N THR A 34 -4.62 9.72 0.64
CA THR A 34 -3.90 9.18 1.80
C THR A 34 -3.74 7.66 1.67
N CYS A 35 -2.52 7.16 1.84
CA CYS A 35 -2.24 5.72 1.79
C CYS A 35 -1.10 5.32 2.73
N GLY A 36 -0.85 4.02 2.83
CA GLY A 36 0.26 3.47 3.59
C GLY A 36 0.66 2.07 3.14
N VAL A 37 1.92 1.73 3.41
CA VAL A 37 2.55 0.43 3.19
C VAL A 37 3.25 0.02 4.48
N VAL A 38 2.86 -1.12 5.06
CA VAL A 38 3.24 -1.52 6.42
C VAL A 38 3.85 -2.93 6.43
N PRO A 39 5.06 -3.12 6.99
CA PRO A 39 5.68 -4.44 7.11
C PRO A 39 5.07 -5.19 8.29
N PHE A 40 4.44 -6.36 8.07
CA PHE A 40 3.77 -7.10 9.15
C PHE A 40 4.41 -8.46 9.49
N CYS A 41 5.21 -9.04 8.60
CA CYS A 41 5.79 -10.38 8.78
C CYS A 41 6.96 -10.49 9.79
N GLN A 42 7.22 -9.47 10.61
CA GLN A 42 8.33 -9.43 11.59
C GLN A 42 9.70 -9.86 11.03
N LYS A 43 9.94 -9.64 9.73
CA LYS A 43 11.22 -9.85 9.05
C LYS A 43 11.62 -8.57 8.31
N GLU A 44 12.93 -8.35 8.13
CA GLU A 44 13.42 -7.23 7.31
C GLU A 44 12.82 -7.35 5.91
N THR A 45 12.15 -6.29 5.47
CA THR A 45 11.46 -6.25 4.17
C THR A 45 12.09 -5.17 3.31
N VAL A 46 12.58 -5.52 2.13
CA VAL A 46 13.10 -4.55 1.17
C VAL A 46 11.99 -4.16 0.21
N VAL A 47 11.75 -2.86 0.05
CA VAL A 47 10.69 -2.33 -0.81
C VAL A 47 11.24 -1.31 -1.82
N THR A 48 10.70 -1.35 -3.03
CA THR A 48 10.79 -0.28 -4.03
C THR A 48 9.38 0.12 -4.44
N MET A 49 9.11 1.43 -4.51
CA MET A 49 7.79 2.00 -4.75
C MET A 49 7.84 3.09 -5.82
N SER A 50 6.82 3.16 -6.68
CA SER A 50 6.61 4.28 -7.62
C SER A 50 5.14 4.68 -7.68
N GLY A 51 4.86 5.93 -8.07
CA GLY A 51 3.51 6.50 -8.13
C GLY A 51 3.02 7.15 -6.83
N PHE A 52 3.85 7.15 -5.79
CA PHE A 52 3.60 7.79 -4.50
C PHE A 52 4.37 9.11 -4.39
N ARG A 53 3.91 10.03 -3.53
CA ARG A 53 4.64 11.25 -3.19
C ARG A 53 5.99 10.93 -2.54
N TRP A 54 5.99 9.97 -1.63
CA TRP A 54 7.21 9.48 -0.98
C TRP A 54 7.50 8.07 -1.47
N ASN A 55 8.13 8.00 -2.64
CA ASN A 55 8.66 6.76 -3.18
C ASN A 55 9.86 6.28 -2.34
N LEU A 56 10.04 4.96 -2.30
CA LEU A 56 11.15 4.29 -1.67
C LEU A 56 11.91 3.50 -2.74
N GLU A 57 13.23 3.44 -2.64
CA GLU A 57 14.09 2.69 -3.57
C GLU A 57 15.00 1.78 -2.74
N ASP A 58 14.86 0.46 -2.91
CA ASP A 58 15.59 -0.58 -2.18
C ASP A 58 15.64 -0.32 -0.66
N ALA A 59 14.54 0.18 -0.09
CA ALA A 59 14.47 0.62 1.29
C ALA A 59 14.12 -0.53 2.23
N LYS A 60 14.79 -0.59 3.38
CA LYS A 60 14.50 -1.55 4.46
C LYS A 60 13.36 -1.06 5.34
N MET A 61 12.27 -1.81 5.36
CA MET A 61 11.09 -1.59 6.19
C MET A 61 11.03 -2.60 7.35
N ALA A 62 10.72 -2.09 8.54
CA ALA A 62 10.48 -2.89 9.75
C ALA A 62 9.78 -2.05 10.82
N PHE A 63 9.07 -2.70 11.75
CA PHE A 63 8.66 -2.04 12.99
C PHE A 63 9.89 -1.56 13.78
N GLY A 64 9.85 -0.29 14.22
CA GLY A 64 11.00 0.38 14.82
C GLY A 64 11.98 1.00 13.81
N GLY A 65 11.73 0.81 12.50
CA GLY A 65 12.47 1.42 11.41
C GLY A 65 11.54 2.20 10.48
N VAL A 66 11.73 2.05 9.17
CA VAL A 66 10.88 2.68 8.17
C VAL A 66 9.54 1.95 8.08
N ILE A 67 8.46 2.71 8.25
CA ILE A 67 7.09 2.32 7.90
C ILE A 67 6.51 3.47 7.08
N SER A 68 5.89 3.17 5.93
CA SER A 68 5.27 4.18 5.09
C SER A 68 3.84 4.42 5.57
N THR A 69 3.65 5.31 6.55
CA THR A 69 2.33 5.75 7.01
C THR A 69 2.07 7.18 6.57
N SER A 70 0.82 7.51 6.24
CA SER A 70 0.43 8.85 5.75
C SER A 70 1.18 9.25 4.48
N ASN A 71 1.42 8.27 3.59
CA ASN A 71 1.91 8.52 2.24
C ASN A 71 0.77 9.09 1.38
N PHE A 72 1.08 9.51 0.15
CA PHE A 72 0.11 10.10 -0.75
C PHE A 72 0.22 9.53 -2.15
N ILE A 73 -0.93 9.20 -2.76
CA ILE A 73 -1.05 8.70 -4.13
C ILE A 73 -0.91 9.88 -5.10
N GLU A 74 0.05 9.83 -6.02
CA GLU A 74 0.25 10.89 -7.03
C GLU A 74 -0.09 10.44 -8.46
N GLU A 75 0.08 9.15 -8.76
CA GLU A 75 -0.18 8.57 -10.08
C GLU A 75 -1.43 7.66 -10.09
N ASP A 76 -1.93 7.37 -11.29
CA ASP A 76 -3.06 6.45 -11.49
C ASP A 76 -2.64 4.97 -11.35
N VAL A 77 -1.34 4.67 -11.45
CA VAL A 77 -0.79 3.32 -11.24
C VAL A 77 0.30 3.38 -10.20
N LEU A 78 0.10 2.67 -9.09
CA LEU A 78 1.11 2.50 -8.06
C LEU A 78 1.89 1.21 -8.33
N ARG A 79 3.21 1.25 -8.17
CA ARG A 79 4.04 0.03 -8.22
C ARG A 79 4.66 -0.22 -6.87
N VAL A 80 4.62 -1.47 -6.43
CA VAL A 80 5.26 -1.93 -5.21
C VAL A 80 5.99 -3.24 -5.49
N LYS A 81 7.31 -3.21 -5.35
CA LYS A 81 8.16 -4.39 -5.33
C LYS A 81 8.57 -4.67 -3.90
N THR A 82 8.37 -5.89 -3.42
CA THR A 82 8.64 -6.25 -2.02
C THR A 82 9.24 -7.64 -1.87
N SER A 83 10.19 -7.78 -0.94
CA SER A 83 10.81 -9.06 -0.57
C SER A 83 10.06 -9.84 0.52
N ALA A 84 8.88 -9.36 0.91
CA ALA A 84 8.03 -9.96 1.93
C ALA A 84 6.58 -9.48 1.78
N PRO A 85 5.59 -10.21 2.32
CA PRO A 85 4.23 -9.69 2.38
C PRO A 85 4.14 -8.37 3.17
N LEU A 86 3.38 -7.42 2.61
CA LEU A 86 3.11 -6.09 3.15
C LEU A 86 1.60 -5.88 3.28
N ILE A 87 1.18 -5.05 4.23
CA ILE A 87 -0.17 -4.48 4.24
C ILE A 87 -0.15 -3.21 3.41
N PHE A 88 -1.04 -3.13 2.42
CA PHE A 88 -1.37 -1.89 1.72
C PHE A 88 -2.69 -1.34 2.26
N THR A 89 -2.74 -0.02 2.50
CA THR A 89 -3.97 0.66 2.92
C THR A 89 -4.14 1.97 2.18
N MET A 90 -5.38 2.31 1.85
CA MET A 90 -5.74 3.60 1.27
C MET A 90 -7.05 4.13 1.84
N GLU A 91 -7.14 5.45 1.93
CA GLU A 91 -8.34 6.16 2.36
C GLU A 91 -9.23 6.49 1.15
N LEU A 92 -10.44 5.97 1.21
CA LEU A 92 -11.54 6.19 0.28
C LEU A 92 -12.26 7.50 0.60
N ARG A 93 -12.89 8.08 -0.41
CA ARG A 93 -13.85 9.17 -0.19
C ARG A 93 -15.17 8.60 0.35
N PRO A 94 -15.97 9.39 1.09
CA PRO A 94 -17.24 8.95 1.69
C PRO A 94 -18.22 8.27 0.72
N ASN A 95 -18.19 8.63 -0.57
CA ASN A 95 -19.11 8.12 -1.60
C ASN A 95 -18.43 7.12 -2.56
N ALA A 96 -17.29 6.54 -2.18
CA ALA A 96 -16.55 5.63 -3.05
C ALA A 96 -17.21 4.25 -3.21
N VAL A 97 -18.04 3.87 -2.24
CA VAL A 97 -18.63 2.51 -2.11
C VAL A 97 -20.16 2.54 -2.06
N SER A 98 -20.76 3.70 -2.30
CA SER A 98 -22.21 3.93 -2.32
C SER A 98 -22.86 3.58 -3.65
#